data_AF-A0A951BLZ9-F1
#
_entry.id   AF-A0A951BLZ9-F1
#
_cell.length_a   1.000
_cell.length_b   1.000
_cell.length_c   1.000
_cell.angle_alpha   90.00
_cell.angle_beta   90.00
_cell.angle_gamma   90.00
#
_symmetry.space_group_name_H-M   'P 1'
#
loop_
_entity.id
_entity.type
_entity.pdbx_description
1 polymer ?
#
loop_
_entity_poly.entity_id
_entity_poly.type
_entity_poly.pdbx_seq_one_letter_code
_entity_poly.pdbx_strand_id
1 'polypeptide(L)'
;MTGPAQIARDAALVLAQRTGAPAHDIAVVLGSGWRPAADVLGAPTVEIPVTALPGFIAPQVSGHAGTVRSVRLSGPLGERRILVLLGRTHSYEGHGVAQVVHGVRTACAAGVRVVVLTNAAGGIAEGLGVGQ
;
A
#
# COMPACT_ATOMS: atom_id res chain seq x y z
N MET A 1 -5.83 -16.66 19.55
CA MET A 1 -5.15 -16.16 18.34
C MET A 1 -5.73 -14.80 17.99
N THR A 2 -4.89 -13.79 17.74
CA THR A 2 -5.33 -12.46 17.30
C THR A 2 -5.91 -12.54 15.89
N GLY A 3 -7.14 -12.07 15.68
CA GLY A 3 -7.81 -12.14 14.38
C GLY A 3 -7.26 -11.13 13.35
N PRO A 4 -7.48 -11.31 12.04
CA PRO A 4 -6.95 -10.43 10.99
C PRO A 4 -7.29 -8.95 11.16
N ALA A 5 -8.48 -8.64 11.69
CA ALA A 5 -8.90 -7.27 11.96
C ALA A 5 -8.09 -6.62 13.10
N GLN A 6 -7.69 -7.40 14.12
CA GLN A 6 -6.89 -6.87 15.22
C GLN A 6 -5.46 -6.58 14.74
N ILE A 7 -4.85 -7.50 13.99
CA ILE A 7 -3.50 -7.30 13.44
C ILE A 7 -3.45 -6.07 12.53
N ALA A 8 -4.49 -5.83 11.73
CA ALA A 8 -4.59 -4.62 10.92
C ALA A 8 -4.72 -3.33 11.75
N ARG A 9 -5.46 -3.37 12.88
CA ARG A 9 -5.52 -2.24 13.82
C ARG A 9 -4.16 -1.97 14.48
N ASP A 10 -3.46 -3.02 14.89
CA ASP A 10 -2.12 -2.88 15.48
C ASP A 10 -1.13 -2.29 14.47
N ALA A 11 -1.21 -2.72 13.21
CA ALA A 11 -0.41 -2.16 12.12
C ALA A 11 -0.74 -0.69 11.85
N ALA A 12 -2.02 -0.32 11.85
CA ALA A 12 -2.47 1.06 11.69
C ALA A 12 -2.00 1.96 12.84
N LEU A 13 -1.97 1.46 14.07
CA LEU A 13 -1.43 2.21 15.23
C LEU A 13 0.06 2.52 15.06
N VAL A 14 0.87 1.52 14.67
CA VAL A 14 2.29 1.73 14.39
C VAL A 14 2.48 2.71 13.22
N LEU A 15 1.67 2.58 12.18
CA LEU A 15 1.69 3.50 11.04
C LEU A 15 1.36 4.94 11.47
N ALA A 16 0.36 5.15 12.33
CA ALA A 16 0.03 6.47 12.85
C ALA A 16 1.17 7.09 13.66
N GLN A 17 1.81 6.30 14.53
CA GLN A 17 2.97 6.72 15.31
C GLN A 17 4.15 7.12 14.41
N ARG A 18 4.44 6.31 13.39
CA ARG A 18 5.58 6.53 12.48
C ARG A 18 5.35 7.69 11.53
N THR A 19 4.12 7.93 11.12
CA THR A 19 3.77 9.02 10.18
C THR A 19 3.42 10.34 10.87
N GLY A 20 3.23 10.34 12.20
CA GLY A 20 2.71 11.48 12.95
C GLY A 20 1.28 11.87 12.55
N ALA A 21 0.53 10.92 11.99
CA ALA A 21 -0.79 11.16 11.42
C ALA A 21 -1.80 10.14 11.95
N PRO A 22 -2.88 10.58 12.61
CA PRO A 22 -3.86 9.64 13.16
C PRO A 22 -4.68 8.92 12.09
N ALA A 23 -4.75 9.48 10.87
CA ALA A 23 -5.47 8.88 9.75
C ALA A 23 -4.91 9.30 8.38
N HIS A 24 -5.26 8.53 7.36
CA HIS A 24 -5.01 8.81 5.95
C HIS A 24 -6.31 8.72 5.14
N ASP A 25 -6.40 9.47 4.03
CA ASP A 25 -7.62 9.58 3.23
C ASP A 25 -7.72 8.47 2.18
N ILE A 26 -6.59 8.22 1.51
CA ILE A 26 -6.49 7.37 0.31
C ILE A 26 -5.33 6.39 0.49
N ALA A 27 -5.51 5.15 0.02
CA ALA A 27 -4.41 4.23 -0.21
C ALA A 27 -4.23 3.93 -1.70
N VAL A 28 -2.99 3.90 -2.15
CA VAL A 28 -2.60 3.49 -3.49
C VAL A 28 -1.71 2.26 -3.36
N VAL A 29 -2.15 1.12 -3.91
CA VAL A 29 -1.35 -0.11 -3.93
C VAL A 29 -0.69 -0.22 -5.31
N LEU A 30 0.64 -0.10 -5.34
CA LEU A 30 1.40 -0.13 -6.57
C LEU A 30 1.82 -1.56 -6.92
N GLY A 31 1.30 -2.06 -8.04
CA GLY A 31 1.68 -3.35 -8.61
C GLY A 31 3.03 -3.32 -9.34
N SER A 32 3.38 -4.46 -9.95
CA SER A 32 4.62 -4.63 -10.72
C SER A 32 4.76 -3.55 -11.80
N GLY A 33 5.95 -2.94 -11.92
CA GLY A 33 6.23 -1.88 -12.89
C GLY A 33 5.82 -0.47 -12.48
N TRP A 34 4.99 -0.31 -11.43
CA TRP A 34 4.46 0.99 -11.02
C TRP A 34 5.32 1.76 -10.01
N ARG A 35 6.44 1.18 -9.52
CA ARG A 35 7.27 1.80 -8.48
C ARG A 35 7.69 3.26 -8.79
N PRO A 36 8.11 3.62 -10.02
CA PRO A 36 8.46 5.01 -10.34
C PRO A 36 7.29 6.00 -10.19
N ALA A 37 6.03 5.53 -10.29
CA ALA A 37 4.86 6.39 -10.12
C ALA A 37 4.74 6.94 -8.69
N ALA A 38 5.33 6.27 -7.69
CA ALA A 38 5.34 6.78 -6.31
C ALA A 38 6.11 8.09 -6.18
N ASP A 39 7.16 8.31 -6.99
CA ASP A 39 7.96 9.54 -6.95
C ASP A 39 7.20 10.71 -7.61
N VAL A 40 6.30 10.40 -8.55
CA VAL A 40 5.43 11.39 -9.20
C VAL A 40 4.29 11.86 -8.29
N LEU A 41 3.82 11.00 -7.36
CA LEU A 41 2.76 11.36 -6.40
C LEU A 41 3.20 12.43 -5.39
N GLY A 42 4.51 12.63 -5.23
CA GLY A 42 5.09 13.65 -4.35
C GLY A 42 6.13 13.07 -3.39
N ALA A 43 6.91 13.97 -2.78
CA ALA A 43 7.91 13.59 -1.79
C ALA A 43 7.22 12.96 -0.56
N PRO A 44 7.67 11.79 -0.08
CA PRO A 44 7.12 11.20 1.12
C PRO A 44 7.46 12.03 2.34
N THR A 45 6.48 12.26 3.22
CA THR A 45 6.75 12.81 4.55
C THR A 45 7.45 11.77 5.43
N VAL A 46 7.13 10.50 5.22
CA VAL A 46 7.74 9.34 5.89
C VAL A 46 7.73 8.15 4.94
N GLU A 47 8.80 7.36 4.93
CA GLU A 47 8.88 6.05 4.29
C GLU A 47 9.18 4.97 5.35
N ILE A 48 8.40 3.89 5.35
CA ILE A 48 8.44 2.84 6.37
C ILE A 48 8.64 1.49 5.68
N PRO A 49 9.64 0.68 6.06
CA PRO A 49 9.72 -0.71 5.62
C PRO A 49 8.47 -1.48 6.03
N VAL A 50 7.86 -2.27 5.14
CA VAL A 50 6.65 -3.04 5.49
C VAL A 50 6.91 -4.00 6.67
N THR A 51 8.13 -4.52 6.79
CA THR A 51 8.56 -5.39 7.89
C THR A 51 8.61 -4.71 9.26
N ALA A 52 8.53 -3.37 9.30
CA ALA A 52 8.40 -2.62 10.55
C ALA A 52 6.93 -2.46 11.00
N LEU A 53 5.96 -2.96 10.22
CA LEU A 53 4.54 -2.93 10.53
C LEU A 53 4.04 -4.34 10.88
N PRO A 54 3.27 -4.50 11.98
CA PRO A 54 2.66 -5.77 12.37
C PRO A 54 1.92 -6.46 11.21
N GLY A 55 2.09 -7.78 11.10
CA GLY A 55 1.34 -8.62 10.16
C GLY A 55 1.80 -8.60 8.71
N PHE A 56 2.74 -7.74 8.31
CA PHE A 56 3.34 -7.79 6.98
C PHE A 56 4.43 -8.86 6.91
N ILE A 57 4.53 -9.53 5.76
CA ILE A 57 5.56 -10.53 5.49
C ILE A 57 6.70 -9.87 4.70
N ALA A 58 7.94 -10.27 5.01
CA ALA A 58 9.10 -9.86 4.24
C ALA A 58 9.05 -10.47 2.81
N PRO A 59 9.31 -9.69 1.75
CA PRO A 59 9.32 -10.23 0.40
C PRO A 59 10.43 -11.27 0.22
N GLN A 60 10.12 -12.34 -0.53
CA GLN A 60 11.04 -13.47 -0.73
C GLN A 60 12.20 -13.17 -1.69
N VAL A 61 12.10 -12.11 -2.50
CA VAL A 61 13.10 -11.74 -3.51
C VAL A 61 13.95 -10.57 -3.01
N SER A 62 15.27 -10.80 -2.94
CA SER A 62 16.28 -9.76 -2.66
C SER A 62 16.12 -8.58 -3.64
N GLY A 63 16.10 -7.34 -3.12
CA GLY A 63 15.92 -6.12 -3.91
C GLY A 63 14.47 -5.65 -4.08
N HIS A 64 13.48 -6.41 -3.60
CA HIS A 64 12.05 -6.06 -3.66
C HIS A 64 11.45 -5.75 -2.28
N ALA A 65 12.25 -5.25 -1.33
CA ALA A 65 11.77 -4.87 0.00
C ALA A 65 10.64 -3.83 -0.12
N GLY A 66 9.42 -4.23 0.28
CA GLY A 66 8.26 -3.36 0.20
C GLY A 66 8.35 -2.22 1.20
N THR A 67 7.86 -1.04 0.83
CA THR A 67 7.76 0.10 1.74
C THR A 67 6.35 0.69 1.71
N VAL A 68 5.99 1.39 2.77
CA VAL A 68 4.79 2.22 2.83
C VAL A 68 5.24 3.66 2.94
N ARG A 69 4.82 4.50 2.00
CA ARG A 69 5.05 5.95 2.04
C ARG A 69 3.79 6.66 2.50
N SER A 70 3.96 7.67 3.36
CA SER A 70 2.94 8.69 3.62
C SER A 70 3.29 9.91 2.80
N VAL A 71 2.38 10.36 1.94
CA VAL A 71 2.55 11.53 1.06
C VAL A 71 1.43 12.53 1.36
N ARG A 72 1.74 13.82 1.36
CA ARG A 72 0.74 14.90 1.41
C ARG A 72 0.54 15.43 0.00
N LEU A 73 -0.71 15.48 -0.45
CA LEU A 73 -1.07 16.00 -1.76
C LEU A 73 -2.09 17.12 -1.60
N SER A 74 -1.75 18.31 -2.11
CA SER A 74 -2.67 19.44 -2.19
C SER A 74 -3.52 19.34 -3.45
N GLY A 75 -4.83 19.42 -3.31
CA GLY A 75 -5.75 19.44 -4.44
C GLY A 75 -6.90 20.44 -4.26
N PRO A 76 -7.82 20.52 -5.23
CA PRO A 76 -8.96 21.44 -5.19
C PRO A 76 -9.88 21.27 -3.96
N LEU A 77 -9.88 20.06 -3.37
CA LEU A 77 -10.69 19.70 -2.21
C LEU A 77 -9.88 19.75 -0.89
N GLY A 78 -8.80 20.53 -0.89
CA GLY A 78 -7.86 20.64 0.23
C GLY A 78 -6.73 19.60 0.17
N GLU A 79 -5.95 19.57 1.23
CA GLU A 79 -4.87 18.62 1.40
C GLU A 79 -5.39 17.23 1.76
N ARG A 80 -4.77 16.21 1.17
CA ARG A 80 -5.04 14.80 1.45
C ARG A 80 -3.76 14.08 1.84
N ARG A 81 -3.89 13.12 2.73
CA ARG A 81 -2.81 12.19 3.09
C ARG A 81 -3.01 10.88 2.36
N ILE A 82 -2.01 10.50 1.59
CA ILE A 82 -2.02 9.31 0.74
C ILE A 82 -1.04 8.30 1.33
N LEU A 83 -1.51 7.07 1.55
CA LEU A 83 -0.64 5.92 1.79
C LEU A 83 -0.31 5.27 0.46
N VAL A 84 0.97 5.22 0.11
CA VAL A 84 1.44 4.51 -1.08
C VAL A 84 2.11 3.22 -0.62
N LEU A 85 1.47 2.08 -0.90
CA LEU A 85 1.99 0.76 -0.63
C LEU A 85 2.84 0.32 -1.83
N LEU A 86 4.15 0.31 -1.64
CA LEU A 86 5.14 -0.11 -2.63
C LEU A 86 5.46 -1.58 -2.41
N GLY A 87 4.88 -2.43 -3.25
CA GLY A 87 4.99 -3.88 -3.12
C GLY A 87 3.77 -4.48 -2.43
N ARG A 88 3.50 -5.73 -2.80
CA ARG A 88 2.34 -6.51 -2.32
C ARG A 88 2.67 -7.98 -2.38
N THR A 89 2.04 -8.75 -1.50
CA THR A 89 2.07 -10.20 -1.53
C THR A 89 0.99 -10.72 -2.48
N HIS A 90 1.32 -11.68 -3.33
CA HIS A 90 0.40 -12.33 -4.25
C HIS A 90 -0.10 -13.66 -3.70
N SER A 91 -1.27 -14.09 -4.16
CA SER A 91 -1.82 -15.40 -3.75
C SER A 91 -0.93 -16.57 -4.18
N TYR A 92 -0.21 -16.44 -5.30
CA TYR A 92 0.69 -17.48 -5.79
C TYR A 92 1.95 -17.65 -4.92
N GLU A 93 2.24 -16.73 -3.99
CA GLU A 93 3.37 -16.84 -3.07
C GLU A 93 3.09 -17.78 -1.88
N GLY A 94 1.88 -18.34 -1.77
CA GLY A 94 1.56 -19.39 -0.80
C GLY A 94 1.29 -18.92 0.64
N HIS A 95 1.19 -17.61 0.88
CA HIS A 95 0.98 -17.05 2.22
C HIS A 95 -0.48 -16.95 2.67
N GLY A 96 -1.42 -17.35 1.80
CA GLY A 96 -2.86 -17.29 2.05
C GLY A 96 -3.48 -15.90 1.89
N VAL A 97 -4.81 -15.86 1.75
CA VAL A 97 -5.56 -14.62 1.44
C VAL A 97 -5.40 -13.55 2.51
N ALA A 98 -5.31 -13.94 3.78
CA ALA A 98 -5.19 -13.00 4.89
C ALA A 98 -3.97 -12.08 4.74
N GLN A 99 -2.87 -12.61 4.21
CA GLN A 99 -1.63 -11.88 3.99
C GLN A 99 -1.72 -10.97 2.76
N VAL A 100 -2.30 -11.47 1.67
CA VAL A 100 -2.53 -10.70 0.43
C VAL A 100 -3.33 -9.42 0.70
N VAL A 101 -4.37 -9.51 1.52
CA VAL A 101 -5.28 -8.37 1.79
C VAL A 101 -4.86 -7.52 3.00
N HIS A 102 -3.79 -7.90 3.72
CA HIS A 102 -3.40 -7.26 4.98
C HIS A 102 -3.08 -5.77 4.81
N GLY A 103 -2.38 -5.40 3.73
CA GLY A 103 -2.06 -4.00 3.44
C GLY A 103 -3.30 -3.12 3.29
N VAL A 104 -4.33 -3.60 2.60
CA VAL A 104 -5.60 -2.89 2.45
C VAL A 104 -6.35 -2.80 3.78
N ARG A 105 -6.40 -3.89 4.56
CA ARG A 105 -7.03 -3.87 5.90
C ARG A 105 -6.34 -2.88 6.83
N THR A 106 -5.01 -2.83 6.80
CA THR A 106 -4.20 -1.88 7.57
C THR A 106 -4.52 -0.45 7.16
N ALA A 107 -4.60 -0.17 5.85
CA ALA A 107 -4.98 1.14 5.34
C ALA A 107 -6.38 1.56 5.81
N CYS A 108 -7.37 0.67 5.69
CA CYS A 108 -8.74 0.95 6.17
C CYS A 108 -8.78 1.18 7.68
N ALA A 109 -8.01 0.41 8.46
CA ALA A 109 -7.87 0.62 9.91
C ALA A 109 -7.16 1.94 10.24
N ALA A 110 -6.32 2.47 9.34
CA ALA A 110 -5.71 3.80 9.41
C ALA A 110 -6.62 4.92 8.87
N GLY A 111 -7.92 4.66 8.72
CA GLY A 111 -8.92 5.68 8.34
C GLY A 111 -9.17 5.84 6.84
N VAL A 112 -8.43 5.12 5.98
CA VAL A 112 -8.60 5.21 4.52
C VAL A 112 -10.01 4.78 4.11
N ARG A 113 -10.63 5.58 3.24
CA ARG A 113 -11.97 5.31 2.68
C ARG A 113 -11.95 5.02 1.19
N VAL A 114 -10.86 5.34 0.51
CA VAL A 114 -10.67 5.10 -0.93
C VAL A 114 -9.39 4.33 -1.16
N VAL A 115 -9.48 3.24 -1.92
CA VAL A 115 -8.31 2.42 -2.28
C VAL A 115 -8.19 2.38 -3.78
N VAL A 116 -7.03 2.80 -4.30
CA VAL A 116 -6.64 2.69 -5.69
C VAL A 116 -5.73 1.47 -5.83
N LEU A 117 -6.18 0.46 -6.57
CA LEU A 117 -5.44 -0.78 -6.80
C LEU A 117 -4.86 -0.75 -8.22
N THR A 118 -3.53 -0.74 -8.35
CA THR A 118 -2.88 -0.84 -9.66
C THR A 118 -2.29 -2.24 -9.85
N ASN A 119 -2.18 -2.66 -11.11
CA ASN A 119 -1.55 -3.92 -11.49
C ASN A 119 -0.95 -3.81 -12.89
N ALA A 120 -0.15 -4.79 -13.27
CA ALA A 120 0.24 -5.02 -14.66
C ALA A 120 -0.64 -6.16 -15.20
N ALA A 121 -1.19 -5.96 -16.39
CA ALA A 121 -2.09 -6.91 -17.04
C ALA A 121 -1.70 -7.10 -18.52
N GLY A 122 -1.96 -8.30 -19.03
CA GLY A 122 -1.95 -8.56 -20.46
C GLY A 122 -3.31 -8.20 -21.07
N GLY A 123 -3.34 -7.32 -22.05
CA GLY A 123 -4.55 -6.98 -22.79
C GLY A 123 -4.96 -8.11 -23.72
N ILE A 124 -6.19 -8.60 -23.58
CA ILE A 124 -6.75 -9.66 -24.44
C ILE A 124 -7.76 -9.12 -25.47
N ALA A 125 -8.30 -7.92 -25.23
CA ALA A 125 -9.24 -7.29 -26.15
C ALA A 125 -8.49 -6.66 -27.32
N GLU A 126 -9.07 -6.77 -28.52
CA GLU A 126 -8.54 -6.11 -29.71
C GLU A 126 -8.50 -4.59 -29.51
N GLY A 127 -7.44 -3.97 -30.03
CA GLY A 127 -7.22 -2.53 -29.91
C GLY A 127 -6.53 -2.07 -28.62
N LEU A 128 -6.29 -2.95 -27.64
CA LEU A 128 -5.45 -2.63 -26.48
C LEU A 128 -3.96 -2.63 -26.88
N GLY A 129 -3.29 -1.49 -26.64
CA GLY A 129 -1.86 -1.32 -26.88
C GLY A 129 -1.00 -1.47 -25.61
N VAL A 130 0.29 -1.77 -25.78
CA VAL A 130 1.25 -1.72 -24.65
C VAL A 130 1.35 -0.29 -24.14
N GLY A 131 1.21 -0.10 -22.82
CA GLY A 131 1.29 1.20 -22.15
C GLY A 131 -0.04 1.94 -22.00
N GLN A 132 -1.15 1.33 -22.40
CA GLN A 132 -2.51 1.83 -22.22
C GLN A 132 -3.08 1.50 -20.82
#